data_AF-A0A7S2TT02-F1
#
_entry.id   AF-A0A7S2TT02-F1
#
_cell.length_a   1.000
_cell.length_b   1.000
_cell.length_c   1.000
_cell.angle_alpha   90.00
_cell.angle_beta   90.00
_cell.angle_gamma   90.00
#
_symmetry.space_group_name_H-M   'P 1'
#
loop_
_entity.id
_entity.type
_entity.pdbx_description
1 polymer ?
#
loop_
_entity_poly.entity_id
_entity_poly.type
_entity_poly.pdbx_seq_one_letter_code
_entity_poly.pdbx_strand_id
1 'polypeptide(L)'
;ELKMTDHHWDPDKAVFMDLTQSDDEEAQDGLQRVPSFLYVLPSKDKVFVEETCLISKVQVPFDELKRRLYKRLEKLGVEVTEGNIIEEEASWIPLGGTLPKIPQPVLGFGAAAGLV
;
A
#
# COMPACT_ATOMS: atom_id res chain seq x y z
N GLU A 1 4.99 9.03 -3.70
CA GLU A 1 5.84 9.87 -2.82
C GLU A 1 5.36 11.33 -2.86
N LEU A 2 5.30 11.99 -1.70
CA LEU A 2 4.91 13.40 -1.58
C LEU A 2 6.09 14.23 -1.07
N LYS A 3 6.22 15.46 -1.55
CA LYS A 3 7.13 16.48 -1.02
C LYS A 3 6.43 17.23 0.11
N MET A 4 6.89 17.06 1.35
CA MET A 4 6.29 17.68 2.53
C MET A 4 7.38 17.98 3.57
N THR A 5 7.61 19.25 3.85
CA THR A 5 8.62 19.70 4.83
C THR A 5 8.13 19.80 6.26
N ASP A 6 6.80 19.80 6.48
CA ASP A 6 6.18 19.99 7.79
C ASP A 6 5.15 18.88 8.10
N HIS A 7 5.56 17.63 7.88
CA HIS A 7 4.71 16.49 8.22
C HIS A 7 4.89 16.09 9.69
N HIS A 8 3.84 15.52 10.29
CA HIS A 8 3.81 15.19 11.71
C HIS A 8 4.55 13.89 12.08
N TRP A 9 4.96 13.07 11.10
CA TRP A 9 5.67 11.83 11.35
C TRP A 9 7.14 12.05 11.71
N ASP A 10 7.65 11.19 12.60
CA ASP A 10 9.06 11.13 12.97
C ASP A 10 9.89 10.56 11.80
N PRO A 11 10.85 11.30 11.23
CA PRO A 11 11.64 10.85 10.07
C PRO A 11 12.41 9.55 10.27
N ASP A 12 12.69 9.16 11.52
CA ASP A 12 13.44 7.94 11.82
C ASP A 12 12.52 6.73 12.11
N LYS A 13 11.20 6.87 11.91
CA LYS A 13 10.22 5.82 12.21
C LYS A 13 9.25 5.59 11.07
N ALA A 14 9.28 4.36 10.55
CA ALA A 14 8.25 3.87 9.64
C ALA A 14 6.95 3.57 10.38
N VAL A 15 5.82 3.92 9.76
CA VAL A 15 4.51 3.36 10.13
C VAL A 15 4.34 2.09 9.31
N PHE A 16 4.32 0.95 10.00
CA PHE A 16 4.21 -0.36 9.39
C PHE A 16 2.79 -0.90 9.55
N MET A 17 2.11 -1.15 8.43
CA MET A 17 0.77 -1.76 8.37
C MET A 17 -0.26 -1.09 9.31
N ASP A 18 -0.51 0.21 9.13
CA ASP A 18 -1.61 0.88 9.84
C ASP A 18 -2.97 0.35 9.34
N LEU A 19 -3.62 -0.44 10.20
CA LEU A 19 -4.91 -1.10 9.97
C LEU A 19 -6.13 -0.27 10.40
N THR A 20 -5.94 1.01 10.79
CA THR A 20 -7.07 1.90 11.08
C THR A 20 -8.01 1.96 9.87
N GLN A 21 -9.29 2.23 10.08
CA GLN A 21 -10.24 2.25 8.97
C GLN A 21 -10.10 3.50 8.11
N SER A 22 -9.97 3.32 6.79
CA SER A 22 -9.96 4.43 5.82
C SER A 22 -11.33 5.07 5.64
N ASP A 23 -12.42 4.30 5.74
CA ASP A 23 -13.80 4.73 5.47
C ASP A 23 -14.65 4.59 6.74
N ASP A 24 -15.59 5.52 6.93
CA ASP A 24 -16.53 5.50 8.06
C ASP A 24 -17.82 4.71 7.74
N GLU A 25 -18.00 4.29 6.50
CA GLU A 25 -19.18 3.55 6.05
C GLU A 25 -19.07 2.07 6.43
N GLU A 26 -20.05 1.58 7.20
CA GLU A 26 -20.31 0.15 7.34
C GLU A 26 -20.48 -0.44 5.95
N ALA A 27 -19.76 -1.54 5.65
CA ALA A 27 -19.77 -2.17 4.34
C ALA A 27 -21.22 -2.41 3.90
N GLN A 28 -21.69 -1.62 2.94
CA GLN A 28 -23.01 -1.82 2.35
C GLN A 28 -23.01 -3.26 1.82
N ASP A 29 -23.97 -4.04 2.29
CA ASP A 29 -24.30 -5.39 1.81
C ASP A 29 -23.52 -6.60 2.35
N GLY A 30 -22.83 -6.48 3.51
CA GLY A 30 -22.30 -7.66 4.22
C GLY A 30 -21.17 -8.41 3.50
N LEU A 31 -20.73 -7.94 2.33
CA LEU A 31 -19.42 -8.29 1.79
C LEU A 31 -18.37 -7.68 2.72
N GLN A 32 -17.63 -8.53 3.43
CA GLN A 32 -16.38 -8.11 4.05
C GLN A 32 -15.49 -7.50 2.96
N ARG A 33 -15.38 -6.18 2.95
CA ARG A 33 -14.46 -5.43 2.09
C ARG A 33 -13.06 -5.98 2.34
N VAL A 34 -12.32 -6.27 1.26
CA VAL A 34 -10.92 -6.72 1.37
C VAL A 34 -10.17 -5.71 2.23
N PRO A 35 -9.61 -6.11 3.39
CA PRO A 35 -8.96 -5.17 4.28
C PRO A 35 -7.70 -4.62 3.62
N SER A 36 -7.36 -3.38 3.95
CA SER A 36 -6.14 -2.71 3.49
C SER A 36 -5.48 -1.99 4.66
N PHE A 37 -4.21 -1.66 4.49
CA PHE A 37 -3.41 -0.95 5.47
C PHE A 37 -2.55 0.11 4.78
N LEU A 38 -2.07 1.07 5.58
CA LEU A 38 -1.17 2.12 5.11
C LEU A 38 0.28 1.85 5.55
N TYR A 39 1.22 2.04 4.63
CA TYR A 39 2.62 2.30 4.95
C TYR A 39 2.91 3.79 4.91
N VAL A 40 3.73 4.26 5.86
CA VAL A 40 4.33 5.59 5.83
C VAL A 40 5.82 5.47 6.06
N LEU A 41 6.62 5.91 5.09
CA LEU A 41 8.06 6.06 5.22
C LEU A 41 8.40 7.56 5.13
N PRO A 42 8.44 8.25 6.28
CA PRO A 42 8.78 9.67 6.30
C PRO A 42 10.30 9.88 6.11
N SER A 43 10.65 11.04 5.59
CA SER A 43 12.02 11.57 5.53
C SER A 43 11.99 12.99 6.09
N LYS A 44 12.98 13.82 5.80
CA LYS A 44 13.00 15.21 6.29
C LYS A 44 12.07 16.14 5.52
N ASP A 45 11.97 15.95 4.21
CA ASP A 45 11.24 16.83 3.28
C ASP A 45 10.30 16.07 2.33
N LYS A 46 10.11 14.78 2.61
CA LYS A 46 9.33 13.86 1.78
C LYS A 46 8.65 12.83 2.64
N VAL A 47 7.55 12.30 2.15
CA VAL A 47 6.86 11.16 2.74
C VAL A 47 6.41 10.20 1.66
N PHE A 48 6.82 8.94 1.78
CA PHE A 48 6.22 7.86 1.01
C PHE A 48 4.98 7.36 1.76
N VAL A 49 3.86 7.28 1.06
CA VAL A 49 2.59 6.78 1.57
C VAL A 49 2.03 5.78 0.57
N GLU A 50 1.59 4.63 1.05
CA GLU A 50 1.08 3.55 0.19
C GLU A 50 -0.04 2.80 0.88
N GLU A 51 -1.22 2.75 0.24
CA GLU A 51 -2.32 1.89 0.67
C GLU A 51 -2.18 0.53 -0.02
N THR A 52 -2.10 -0.53 0.78
CA THR A 52 -1.95 -1.91 0.30
C THR A 52 -3.12 -2.76 0.77
N CYS A 53 -3.78 -3.49 -0.13
CA CYS A 53 -4.75 -4.51 0.29
C CYS A 53 -4.05 -5.77 0.81
N LEU A 54 -4.61 -6.35 1.87
CA LEU A 54 -4.26 -7.71 2.27
C LEU A 54 -4.64 -8.71 1.18
N ILE A 55 -3.95 -9.85 1.20
CA ILE A 55 -4.16 -10.93 0.23
C ILE A 55 -5.65 -11.26 0.09
N SER A 56 -6.12 -11.27 -1.16
CA SER A 56 -7.51 -11.53 -1.49
C SER A 56 -7.58 -12.43 -2.73
N LYS A 57 -8.62 -13.27 -2.77
CA LYS A 57 -8.96 -14.06 -3.98
C LYS A 57 -9.45 -13.17 -5.13
N VAL A 58 -9.99 -12.00 -4.79
CA VAL A 58 -10.50 -11.01 -5.75
C VAL A 58 -9.52 -9.85 -5.79
N GLN A 59 -9.10 -9.48 -7.00
CA GLN A 59 -8.26 -8.31 -7.22
C GLN A 59 -9.01 -7.04 -6.78
N VAL A 60 -8.37 -6.24 -5.92
CA VAL A 60 -8.85 -4.89 -5.60
C VAL A 60 -8.36 -3.95 -6.72
N PRO A 61 -9.26 -3.19 -7.39
CA PRO A 61 -8.84 -2.23 -8.40
C PRO A 61 -7.94 -1.14 -7.81
N PHE A 62 -6.95 -0.68 -8.57
CA PHE A 62 -6.05 0.40 -8.12
C PHE A 62 -6.81 1.70 -7.81
N ASP A 63 -7.86 2.02 -8.56
CA ASP A 63 -8.69 3.21 -8.27
C ASP A 63 -9.35 3.14 -6.88
N GLU A 64 -9.73 1.94 -6.44
CA GLU A 64 -10.31 1.74 -5.10
C GLU A 64 -9.24 1.87 -4.01
N LEU A 65 -8.00 1.42 -4.25
CA LEU A 65 -6.87 1.66 -3.35
C LEU A 65 -6.49 3.14 -3.30
N LYS A 66 -6.43 3.82 -4.45
CA LYS A 66 -6.18 5.26 -4.53
C LYS A 66 -7.24 6.02 -3.75
N ARG A 67 -8.52 5.69 -3.93
CA ARG A 67 -9.61 6.32 -3.17
C ARG A 67 -9.47 6.13 -1.65
N ARG A 68 -9.08 4.93 -1.18
CA ARG A 68 -8.83 4.65 0.24
C ARG A 68 -7.65 5.44 0.79
N LEU A 69 -6.54 5.48 0.03
CA LEU A 69 -5.36 6.26 0.39
C LEU A 69 -5.73 7.72 0.61
N TYR A 70 -6.43 8.35 -0.33
CA TYR A 70 -6.82 9.77 -0.22
C TYR A 70 -7.73 10.02 0.98
N LYS A 71 -8.75 9.18 1.22
CA LYS A 71 -9.60 9.29 2.42
C LYS A 71 -8.80 9.18 3.72
N ARG A 72 -7.84 8.27 3.77
CA ARG A 72 -7.00 8.09 4.95
C ARG A 72 -6.08 9.27 5.18
N LEU A 73 -5.44 9.77 4.12
CA LEU A 73 -4.57 10.95 4.19
C LEU A 73 -5.36 12.19 4.64
N GLU A 74 -6.59 12.37 4.15
CA GLU A 74 -7.50 13.43 4.61
C GLU A 74 -7.76 13.33 6.13
N LYS A 75 -8.08 12.14 6.65
CA LYS A 75 -8.26 11.89 8.09
C LYS A 75 -7.00 12.15 8.91
N LEU A 76 -5.83 11.91 8.33
CA LEU A 76 -4.52 12.17 8.93
C LEU A 76 -4.09 13.65 8.80
N GLY A 77 -4.94 14.51 8.22
CA GLY A 77 -4.63 15.93 8.01
C GLY A 77 -3.55 16.16 6.96
N VAL A 78 -3.37 15.23 6.02
CA VAL A 78 -2.36 15.29 4.96
C VAL A 78 -3.01 15.75 3.67
N GLU A 79 -2.62 16.93 3.23
CA GLU A 79 -3.10 17.52 1.97
C GLU A 79 -2.27 17.02 0.79
N VAL A 80 -2.94 16.36 -0.16
CA VAL A 80 -2.34 15.91 -1.42
C VAL A 80 -2.72 16.88 -2.53
N THR A 81 -1.73 17.48 -3.18
CA THR A 81 -1.92 18.42 -4.30
C THR A 81 -1.05 18.00 -5.47
N GLU A 82 -1.44 18.31 -6.71
CA GLU A 82 -0.61 17.98 -7.88
C GLU A 82 0.81 18.55 -7.78
N GLY A 83 0.98 19.71 -7.13
CA GLY A 83 2.28 20.36 -6.95
C GLY A 83 3.19 19.71 -5.89
N ASN A 84 2.66 18.85 -5.02
CA ASN A 84 3.45 18.15 -4.00
C ASN A 84 3.67 16.67 -4.28
N ILE A 85 3.04 16.11 -5.32
CA ILE A 85 3.29 14.72 -5.74
C ILE A 85 4.63 14.67 -6.46
N ILE A 86 5.57 13.88 -5.93
CA ILE A 86 6.84 13.58 -6.59
C ILE A 86 6.64 12.42 -7.56
N GLU A 87 5.92 11.40 -7.14
CA GLU A 87 5.74 10.15 -7.89
C GLU A 87 4.45 9.42 -7.46
N GLU A 88 3.75 8.83 -8.43
CA GLU A 88 2.68 7.85 -8.22
C GLU A 88 3.12 6.49 -8.78
N GLU A 89 3.00 5.43 -7.97
CA GLU A 89 3.31 4.06 -8.38
C GLU A 89 2.12 3.14 -8.04
N ALA A 90 1.93 2.11 -8.87
CA ALA A 90 0.99 1.03 -8.60
C ALA A 90 1.74 -0.31 -8.68
N SER A 91 1.72 -1.07 -7.58
CA SER A 91 2.40 -2.36 -7.48
C SER A 91 1.40 -3.50 -7.37
N TRP A 92 1.65 -4.58 -8.11
CA TRP A 92 0.89 -5.83 -8.01
C TRP A 92 1.82 -6.98 -7.67
N ILE A 93 1.55 -7.63 -6.54
CA ILE A 93 2.35 -8.74 -6.04
C ILE A 93 1.53 -10.02 -6.21
N PRO A 94 1.80 -10.85 -7.23
CA PRO A 94 1.13 -12.13 -7.39
C PRO A 94 1.60 -13.11 -6.32
N LEU A 95 0.69 -13.45 -5.39
CA LEU A 95 0.92 -14.44 -4.35
C LEU A 95 0.39 -15.80 -4.79
N GLY A 96 1.12 -16.89 -4.48
CA GLY A 96 0.69 -18.26 -4.81
C GLY A 96 1.05 -18.73 -6.21
N GLY A 97 2.22 -18.34 -6.73
CA GLY A 97 2.75 -18.81 -8.01
C GLY A 97 2.98 -20.33 -8.08
N THR A 98 3.32 -20.82 -9.27
CA THR A 98 3.63 -22.24 -9.48
C THR A 98 4.86 -22.67 -8.69
N LEU A 99 4.82 -23.88 -8.13
CA LEU A 99 5.98 -24.48 -7.49
C LEU A 99 7.12 -24.67 -8.50
N PRO A 100 8.39 -24.54 -8.06
CA PRO A 100 9.54 -24.78 -8.94
C PRO A 100 9.52 -26.22 -9.47
N LYS A 101 9.92 -26.39 -10.74
CA LYS A 101 10.01 -27.72 -11.36
C LYS A 101 11.24 -28.46 -10.82
N ILE A 102 11.05 -29.66 -10.29
CA ILE A 102 12.15 -30.50 -9.77
C ILE A 102 12.22 -31.79 -10.60
N PRO A 103 13.41 -32.25 -11.03
CA PRO A 103 14.73 -31.61 -10.87
C PRO A 103 15.01 -30.55 -11.96
N GLN A 104 15.78 -29.52 -11.61
CA GLN A 104 16.30 -28.52 -12.55
C GLN A 104 17.66 -27.97 -12.06
N PRO A 105 18.56 -27.53 -12.96
CA PRO A 105 19.90 -27.06 -12.58
C PRO A 105 19.96 -25.60 -12.09
N VAL A 106 18.85 -24.86 -12.15
CA VAL A 106 18.78 -23.44 -11.77
C VAL A 106 17.78 -23.25 -10.63
N LEU A 107 18.17 -22.48 -9.63
CA LEU A 107 17.31 -22.09 -8.50
C LEU A 107 16.88 -20.63 -8.70
N GLY A 108 15.58 -20.38 -8.78
CA GLY A 108 15.05 -19.01 -8.72
C GLY A 108 15.23 -18.40 -7.32
N PHE A 109 15.28 -17.07 -7.23
CA PHE A 109 15.35 -16.33 -5.96
C PHE A 109 14.41 -15.13 -5.96
N GLY A 110 13.96 -14.71 -4.77
CA GLY A 110 13.01 -13.59 -4.60
C GLY A 110 11.68 -13.81 -5.32
N ALA A 111 11.13 -12.76 -5.94
CA ALA A 111 9.87 -12.82 -6.69
C ALA A 111 9.88 -13.89 -7.81
N ALA A 112 11.04 -14.15 -8.44
CA ALA A 112 11.17 -15.19 -9.46
C ALA A 112 11.02 -16.63 -8.91
N ALA A 113 11.07 -16.81 -7.59
CA ALA A 113 10.78 -18.06 -6.89
C ALA A 113 9.49 -18.02 -6.08
N GLY A 114 8.67 -16.97 -6.21
CA GLY A 114 7.49 -16.79 -5.38
C GLY A 114 7.80 -16.54 -3.89
N LEU A 115 9.01 -16.04 -3.59
CA LEU A 115 9.43 -15.65 -2.25
C LEU A 115 9.26 -14.12 -2.14
N VAL A 116 8.12 -13.69 -1.59
CA VAL A 116 7.79 -12.29 -1.30
C VAL A 116 7.48 -12.14 0.18
#